data_AF-A0AAD0S0K0-F1
#
_entry.id   AF-A0AAD0S0K0-F1
#
_cell.length_a   1.000
_cell.length_b   1.000
_cell.length_c   1.000
_cell.angle_alpha   90.00
_cell.angle_beta   90.00
_cell.angle_gamma   90.00
#
_symmetry.space_group_name_H-M   'P 1'
#
loop_
_entity.id
_entity.type
_entity.pdbx_description
1 polymer ?
#
loop_
_entity_poly.entity_id
_entity_poly.type
_entity_poly.pdbx_seq_one_letter_code
_entity_poly.pdbx_strand_id
1 'polypeptide(L)'
;MKLFFFYFLLLTLISNTVSAIEKDITLHLCENCSYNEAKYYANQESPHMRCESSNPKHEMTLGNEACYADSKKVIIADTQSDNHFVFLISYKNQGLPALNLEKYSQNISPASNDLSVINKVKITDKNFSTFIKEAQAQIKQQPVSSSSDTTNNFMSISETNSETCPSHIKSAVNAAYGGKTASELQTKLNDKVYRDFKNPESAFMTDKMDSTGFSLFALGFSYQGSWKKVSRNFNTIVDLPTHSDVPDSTGYKVVFNVKWIKEFRGLDVELNPLFTKFEGYTLSLLTKRGVKEISSCLEEALDQNLSHSSKTPIGSGSSHSPIFGGSSGGWDNHLCEKHYHDIQGEKIATVKVPC
;
A
#
# COMPACT_ATOMS: atom_id res chain seq x y z
N MET A 1 37.51 20.50 -51.79
CA MET A 1 36.80 20.99 -50.58
C MET A 1 35.28 21.01 -50.83
N LYS A 2 34.67 19.85 -51.13
CA LYS A 2 33.24 19.73 -51.49
C LYS A 2 32.60 18.40 -51.05
N LEU A 3 33.21 17.69 -50.10
CA LEU A 3 32.70 16.39 -49.62
C LEU A 3 32.37 16.34 -48.12
N PHE A 4 32.56 17.43 -47.38
CA PHE A 4 32.28 17.47 -45.93
C PHE A 4 30.88 18.00 -45.57
N PHE A 5 30.17 18.62 -46.52
CA PHE A 5 28.85 19.20 -46.26
C PHE A 5 27.68 18.22 -46.43
N PHE A 6 27.90 17.05 -47.05
CA PHE A 6 26.83 16.08 -47.31
C PHE A 6 26.63 15.06 -46.17
N TYR A 7 27.61 14.92 -45.27
CA TYR A 7 27.50 14.00 -44.12
C TYR A 7 26.84 14.62 -42.89
N PHE A 8 26.79 15.96 -42.82
CA PHE A 8 26.14 16.68 -41.71
C PHE A 8 24.64 16.93 -41.92
N LEU A 9 24.14 16.76 -43.15
CA LEU A 9 22.71 16.93 -43.47
C LEU A 9 21.90 15.64 -43.34
N LEU A 10 22.54 14.49 -43.11
CA LEU A 10 21.87 13.18 -42.94
C LEU A 10 21.62 12.83 -41.45
N LEU A 11 22.03 13.69 -40.51
CA LEU A 11 21.96 13.45 -39.06
C LEU A 11 20.86 14.25 -38.33
N THR A 12 20.00 14.98 -39.06
CA THR A 12 18.99 15.87 -38.45
C THR A 12 17.54 15.55 -38.83
N LEU A 13 17.23 14.29 -39.19
CA LEU A 13 15.88 13.86 -39.59
C LEU A 13 15.33 12.64 -38.83
N ILE A 14 15.75 12.44 -37.58
CA ILE A 14 15.01 11.58 -36.64
C ILE A 14 14.80 12.32 -35.31
N SER A 15 14.21 13.51 -35.40
CA SER A 15 13.55 14.15 -34.25
C SER A 15 12.05 13.98 -34.39
N ASN A 16 11.59 12.74 -34.56
CA ASN A 16 10.23 12.41 -34.20
C ASN A 16 10.24 12.15 -32.69
N THR A 17 10.02 13.20 -31.91
CA THR A 17 9.43 13.06 -30.57
C THR A 17 8.00 12.57 -30.74
N VAL A 18 7.84 11.33 -31.19
CA VAL A 18 6.75 10.51 -30.71
C VAL A 18 7.17 10.24 -29.27
N SER A 19 6.54 10.93 -28.32
CA SER A 19 6.38 10.34 -27.00
C SER A 19 5.78 8.97 -27.28
N ALA A 20 6.62 7.94 -27.28
CA ALA A 20 6.15 6.58 -27.18
C ALA A 20 5.48 6.58 -25.81
N ILE A 21 4.17 6.85 -25.80
CA ILE A 21 3.30 6.50 -24.70
C ILE A 21 3.62 5.02 -24.52
N GLU A 22 4.39 4.69 -23.48
CA GLU A 22 4.59 3.31 -23.05
C GLU A 22 3.20 2.68 -23.12
N LYS A 23 3.03 1.69 -23.98
CA LYS A 23 1.76 0.98 -24.06
C LYS A 23 1.70 0.15 -22.78
N ASP A 24 1.28 0.78 -21.70
CA ASP A 24 1.06 0.14 -20.41
C ASP A 24 -0.03 -0.91 -20.59
N ILE A 25 0.37 -2.18 -20.48
CA ILE A 25 -0.53 -3.32 -20.55
C ILE A 25 -0.95 -3.63 -19.13
N THR A 26 -2.25 -3.73 -18.89
CA THR A 26 -2.75 -4.16 -17.58
C THR A 26 -2.92 -5.67 -17.56
N LEU A 27 -2.37 -6.36 -16.56
CA LEU A 27 -2.51 -7.81 -16.37
C LEU A 27 -3.12 -8.10 -15.00
N HIS A 28 -4.30 -8.69 -14.96
CA HIS A 28 -4.92 -9.15 -13.72
C HIS A 28 -4.81 -10.66 -13.58
N LEU A 29 -4.41 -11.13 -12.41
CA LEU A 29 -4.54 -12.54 -12.05
C LEU A 29 -5.88 -12.81 -11.38
N CYS A 30 -6.48 -13.95 -11.69
CA CYS A 30 -7.73 -14.41 -11.10
C CYS A 30 -7.64 -15.87 -10.65
N GLU A 31 -8.45 -16.29 -9.67
CA GLU A 31 -8.63 -17.71 -9.35
C GLU A 31 -9.93 -18.21 -10.01
N ASN A 32 -9.84 -19.24 -10.84
CA ASN A 32 -10.99 -19.91 -11.46
C ASN A 32 -11.94 -18.97 -12.21
N CYS A 33 -11.42 -17.91 -12.86
CA CYS A 33 -12.31 -16.95 -13.50
C CYS A 33 -12.85 -17.45 -14.83
N SER A 34 -14.17 -17.36 -14.96
CA SER A 34 -14.87 -17.56 -16.23
C SER A 34 -14.62 -16.40 -17.20
N TYR A 35 -14.94 -16.62 -18.48
CA TYR A 35 -14.89 -15.56 -19.50
C TYR A 35 -15.71 -14.31 -19.09
N ASN A 36 -16.90 -14.50 -18.50
CA ASN A 36 -17.77 -13.40 -18.11
C ASN A 36 -17.16 -12.58 -16.97
N GLU A 37 -16.53 -13.24 -16.00
CA GLU A 37 -15.82 -12.56 -14.91
C GLU A 37 -14.57 -11.84 -15.43
N ALA A 38 -13.81 -12.47 -16.33
CA ALA A 38 -12.67 -11.84 -16.97
C ALA A 38 -13.08 -10.57 -17.73
N LYS A 39 -14.17 -10.64 -18.51
CA LYS A 39 -14.73 -9.48 -19.21
C LYS A 39 -15.21 -8.41 -18.22
N TYR A 40 -15.83 -8.80 -17.11
CA TYR A 40 -16.23 -7.87 -16.06
C TYR A 40 -15.02 -7.11 -15.48
N TYR A 41 -13.93 -7.80 -15.13
CA TYR A 41 -12.72 -7.15 -14.61
C TYR A 41 -12.04 -6.27 -15.65
N ALA A 42 -11.94 -6.73 -16.90
CA ALA A 42 -11.38 -5.92 -17.97
C ALA A 42 -12.19 -4.63 -18.19
N ASN A 43 -13.51 -4.68 -18.03
CA ASN A 43 -14.38 -3.50 -18.11
C ASN A 43 -14.30 -2.55 -16.91
N GLN A 44 -13.63 -2.90 -15.82
CA GLN A 44 -13.33 -1.94 -14.75
C GLN A 44 -12.16 -1.03 -15.12
N GLU A 45 -11.34 -1.44 -16.09
CA GLU A 45 -10.28 -0.61 -16.64
C GLU A 45 -10.85 0.42 -17.63
N SER A 46 -10.19 1.56 -17.69
CA SER A 46 -10.47 2.60 -18.66
C SER A 46 -9.15 3.06 -19.29
N PRO A 47 -9.10 3.21 -20.62
CA PRO A 47 -7.98 3.85 -21.28
C PRO A 47 -7.80 5.29 -20.82
N HIS A 48 -6.56 5.78 -20.87
CA HIS A 48 -6.29 7.18 -20.59
C HIS A 48 -6.92 8.06 -21.66
N MET A 49 -7.64 9.09 -21.23
CA MET A 49 -8.38 9.99 -22.10
C MET A 49 -7.76 11.38 -22.05
N ARG A 50 -7.50 11.94 -23.23
CA ARG A 50 -7.02 13.31 -23.42
C ARG A 50 -8.15 14.13 -24.02
N CYS A 51 -8.53 15.20 -23.35
CA CYS A 51 -9.55 16.13 -23.81
C CYS A 51 -8.93 17.50 -24.10
N GLU A 52 -9.41 18.14 -25.15
CA GLU A 52 -9.00 19.48 -25.55
C GLU A 52 -10.23 20.33 -25.85
N SER A 53 -10.13 21.66 -25.71
CA SER A 53 -11.25 22.54 -26.02
C SER A 53 -11.59 22.46 -27.50
N SER A 54 -12.86 22.20 -27.84
CA SER A 54 -13.32 22.16 -29.24
C SER A 54 -13.18 23.53 -29.94
N ASN A 55 -13.07 24.62 -29.15
CA ASN A 55 -12.77 25.96 -29.64
C ASN A 55 -11.69 26.61 -28.76
N PRO A 56 -10.48 26.87 -29.28
CA PRO A 56 -9.38 27.45 -28.52
C PRO A 56 -9.69 28.81 -27.87
N LYS A 57 -10.74 29.50 -28.33
CA LYS A 57 -11.18 30.81 -27.82
C LYS A 57 -12.16 30.71 -26.65
N HIS A 58 -12.57 29.51 -26.26
CA HIS A 58 -13.48 29.28 -25.14
C HIS A 58 -12.81 28.45 -24.06
N GLU A 59 -13.08 28.82 -22.82
CA GLU A 59 -12.68 28.04 -21.66
C GLU A 59 -13.29 26.63 -21.77
N MET A 60 -12.46 25.63 -21.50
CA MET A 60 -12.87 24.24 -21.57
C MET A 60 -13.83 23.94 -20.41
N THR A 61 -15.02 23.46 -20.75
CA THR A 61 -16.03 23.01 -19.80
C THR A 61 -16.49 21.61 -20.18
N LEU A 62 -17.06 20.88 -19.22
CA LEU A 62 -17.75 19.62 -19.50
C LEU A 62 -18.92 19.88 -20.46
N GLY A 63 -18.85 19.28 -21.64
CA GLY A 63 -19.80 19.43 -22.75
C GLY A 63 -19.29 20.20 -23.96
N ASN A 64 -18.14 20.90 -23.87
CA ASN A 64 -17.55 21.63 -25.01
C ASN A 64 -16.17 21.12 -25.43
N GLU A 65 -15.67 20.08 -24.78
CA GLU A 65 -14.41 19.42 -25.07
C GLU A 65 -14.54 18.38 -26.19
N ALA A 66 -13.44 18.14 -26.90
CA ALA A 66 -13.25 17.00 -27.79
C ALA A 66 -12.28 16.04 -27.11
N CYS A 67 -12.75 14.82 -26.81
CA CYS A 67 -11.96 13.83 -26.09
C CYS A 67 -11.51 12.68 -27.00
N TYR A 68 -10.27 12.24 -26.76
CA TYR A 68 -9.63 11.14 -27.46
C TYR A 68 -9.01 10.17 -26.47
N ALA A 69 -9.05 8.88 -26.78
CA ALA A 69 -8.44 7.84 -25.97
C ALA A 69 -7.89 6.73 -26.85
N ASP A 70 -6.61 6.41 -26.66
CA ASP A 70 -5.99 5.24 -27.27
C ASP A 70 -6.54 3.96 -26.65
N SER A 71 -6.49 2.86 -27.38
CA SER A 71 -6.96 1.58 -26.85
C SER A 71 -6.01 1.03 -25.77
N LYS A 72 -6.58 0.52 -24.67
CA LYS A 72 -5.85 -0.11 -23.56
C LYS A 72 -5.94 -1.63 -23.66
N LYS A 73 -4.81 -2.33 -23.65
CA LYS A 73 -4.78 -3.80 -23.58
C LYS A 73 -4.90 -4.25 -22.12
N VAL A 74 -5.86 -5.14 -21.84
CA VAL A 74 -6.09 -5.74 -20.53
C VAL A 74 -6.06 -7.25 -20.67
N ILE A 75 -5.17 -7.91 -19.93
CA ILE A 75 -5.01 -9.35 -19.88
C ILE A 75 -5.58 -9.85 -18.55
N ILE A 76 -6.41 -10.87 -18.57
CA ILE A 76 -6.87 -11.59 -17.37
C ILE A 76 -6.33 -13.01 -17.47
N ALA A 77 -5.56 -13.46 -16.48
CA ALA A 77 -4.99 -14.80 -16.47
C ALA A 77 -5.42 -15.58 -15.23
N ASP A 78 -5.93 -16.79 -15.43
CA ASP A 78 -6.30 -17.70 -14.34
C ASP A 78 -5.05 -18.34 -13.73
N THR A 79 -4.92 -18.28 -12.42
CA THR A 79 -3.78 -18.85 -11.69
C THR A 79 -3.88 -20.37 -11.52
N GLN A 80 -5.08 -20.94 -11.63
CA GLN A 80 -5.33 -22.37 -11.40
C GLN A 80 -5.43 -23.19 -12.69
N SER A 81 -5.61 -22.53 -13.84
CA SER A 81 -5.71 -23.17 -15.14
C SER A 81 -4.85 -22.45 -16.19
N ASP A 82 -4.72 -23.02 -17.38
CA ASP A 82 -4.05 -22.35 -18.50
C ASP A 82 -4.92 -21.28 -19.18
N ASN A 83 -6.14 -21.06 -18.67
CA ASN A 83 -7.04 -20.06 -19.23
C ASN A 83 -6.51 -18.64 -19.03
N HIS A 84 -6.68 -17.85 -20.08
CA HIS A 84 -6.38 -16.43 -20.09
C HIS A 84 -7.22 -15.76 -21.17
N PHE A 85 -7.54 -14.50 -20.95
CA PHE A 85 -8.41 -13.70 -21.81
C PHE A 85 -7.76 -12.34 -22.03
N VAL A 86 -7.66 -11.90 -23.28
CA VAL A 86 -7.08 -10.60 -23.62
C VAL A 86 -8.16 -9.72 -24.21
N PHE A 87 -8.29 -8.52 -23.67
CA PHE A 87 -9.27 -7.53 -24.06
C PHE A 87 -8.58 -6.26 -24.52
N LEU A 88 -9.09 -5.68 -25.59
CA LEU A 88 -8.80 -4.32 -25.99
C LEU A 88 -9.98 -3.44 -25.55
N ILE A 89 -9.72 -2.54 -24.59
CA ILE A 89 -10.70 -1.58 -24.09
C ILE A 89 -10.49 -0.27 -24.83
N SER A 90 -11.56 0.33 -25.33
CA SER A 90 -11.52 1.58 -26.08
C SER A 90 -12.85 2.33 -25.98
N TYR A 91 -12.90 3.53 -26.56
CA TYR A 91 -14.11 4.34 -26.64
C TYR A 91 -14.53 4.54 -28.10
N LYS A 92 -15.84 4.44 -28.37
CA LYS A 92 -16.45 4.93 -29.61
C LYS A 92 -16.72 6.42 -29.50
N ASN A 93 -17.09 7.04 -30.63
CA ASN A 93 -17.49 8.45 -30.73
C ASN A 93 -16.37 9.44 -30.34
N GLN A 94 -15.12 9.07 -30.63
CA GLN A 94 -13.94 9.91 -30.42
C GLN A 94 -14.14 11.32 -31.02
N GLY A 95 -13.63 12.35 -30.37
CA GLY A 95 -13.81 13.75 -30.77
C GLY A 95 -15.11 14.40 -30.28
N LEU A 96 -15.93 13.67 -29.51
CA LEU A 96 -17.06 14.24 -28.76
C LEU A 96 -16.68 14.54 -27.30
N PRO A 97 -17.53 15.27 -26.55
CA PRO A 97 -17.37 15.44 -25.11
C PRO A 97 -17.29 14.11 -24.36
N ALA A 98 -16.63 14.10 -23.20
CA ALA A 98 -16.33 12.89 -22.43
C ALA A 98 -17.59 12.07 -22.09
N LEU A 99 -18.70 12.77 -21.81
CA LEU A 99 -19.99 12.16 -21.46
C LEU A 99 -20.65 11.42 -22.64
N ASN A 100 -20.22 11.69 -23.87
CA ASN A 100 -20.76 11.11 -25.10
C ASN A 100 -19.91 9.96 -25.64
N LEU A 101 -18.77 9.68 -25.01
CA LEU A 101 -17.91 8.55 -25.36
C LEU A 101 -18.51 7.25 -24.83
N GLU A 102 -18.66 6.26 -25.70
CA GLU A 102 -19.19 4.94 -25.34
C GLU A 102 -18.03 3.94 -25.17
N LYS A 103 -17.81 3.46 -23.95
CA LYS A 103 -16.77 2.45 -23.68
C LYS A 103 -17.18 1.09 -24.26
N TYR A 104 -16.24 0.42 -24.90
CA TYR A 104 -16.41 -0.96 -25.38
C TYR A 104 -15.17 -1.82 -25.10
N SER A 105 -15.40 -3.13 -25.07
CA SER A 105 -14.36 -4.15 -24.92
C SER A 105 -14.42 -5.16 -26.05
N GLN A 106 -13.29 -5.42 -26.69
CA GLN A 106 -13.15 -6.46 -27.71
C GLN A 106 -12.21 -7.55 -27.20
N ASN A 107 -12.62 -8.82 -27.28
CA ASN A 107 -11.71 -9.94 -27.04
C ASN A 107 -10.76 -10.08 -28.24
N ILE A 108 -9.47 -10.22 -27.97
CA ILE A 108 -8.42 -10.42 -28.97
C ILE A 108 -7.57 -11.63 -28.59
N SER A 109 -6.92 -12.23 -29.59
CA SER A 109 -5.94 -13.29 -29.32
C SER A 109 -4.70 -12.70 -28.63
N PRO A 110 -4.12 -13.40 -27.63
CA PRO A 110 -2.85 -12.99 -27.03
C PRO A 110 -1.73 -13.05 -28.08
N ALA A 111 -0.84 -12.07 -28.03
CA ALA A 111 0.41 -12.15 -28.77
C ALA A 111 1.41 -13.08 -28.05
N SER A 112 2.47 -13.53 -28.74
CA SER A 112 3.46 -14.45 -28.19
C SER A 112 4.19 -13.89 -26.95
N ASN A 113 4.41 -12.57 -26.93
CA ASN A 113 4.95 -11.85 -25.78
C ASN A 113 3.97 -11.86 -24.58
N ASP A 114 2.66 -11.67 -24.83
CA ASP A 114 1.62 -11.73 -23.79
C ASP A 114 1.65 -13.11 -23.11
N LEU A 115 1.77 -14.20 -23.89
CA LEU A 115 1.86 -15.57 -23.36
C LEU A 115 3.11 -15.78 -22.49
N SER A 116 4.27 -15.29 -22.92
CA SER A 116 5.50 -15.37 -22.14
C SER A 116 5.37 -14.66 -20.80
N VAL A 117 4.78 -13.45 -20.80
CA VAL A 117 4.58 -12.65 -19.60
C VAL A 117 3.56 -13.29 -18.65
N ILE A 118 2.43 -13.78 -19.18
CA ILE A 118 1.43 -14.52 -18.40
C ILE A 118 2.09 -15.68 -17.66
N ASN A 119 2.90 -16.49 -18.35
CA ASN A 119 3.59 -17.62 -17.73
C ASN A 119 4.58 -17.18 -16.65
N LYS A 120 5.38 -16.13 -16.89
CA LYS A 120 6.32 -15.59 -15.89
C LYS A 120 5.61 -15.12 -14.63
N VAL A 121 4.49 -14.41 -14.80
CA VAL A 121 3.70 -13.88 -13.68
C VAL A 121 3.05 -15.04 -12.90
N LYS A 122 2.50 -16.05 -13.56
CA LYS A 122 1.96 -17.26 -12.89
C LYS A 122 3.02 -18.03 -12.09
N ILE A 123 4.22 -18.21 -12.65
CA ILE A 123 5.34 -18.87 -11.94
C ILE A 123 5.74 -18.06 -10.71
N THR A 124 5.93 -16.75 -10.88
CA THR A 124 6.29 -15.83 -9.79
C THR A 124 5.24 -15.88 -8.68
N ASP A 125 3.97 -15.81 -9.06
CA ASP A 125 2.83 -15.89 -8.17
C ASP A 125 2.79 -17.20 -7.36
N LYS A 126 3.01 -18.34 -8.02
CA LYS A 126 3.11 -19.65 -7.37
C LYS A 126 4.29 -19.72 -6.38
N ASN A 127 5.47 -19.26 -6.79
CA ASN A 127 6.67 -19.26 -5.96
C ASN A 127 6.45 -18.40 -4.71
N PHE A 128 5.95 -17.18 -4.89
CA PHE A 128 5.71 -16.25 -3.80
C PHE A 128 4.63 -16.76 -2.83
N SER A 129 3.52 -17.26 -3.36
CA SER A 129 2.45 -17.83 -2.54
C SER A 129 2.91 -19.01 -1.69
N THR A 130 3.75 -19.88 -2.26
CA THR A 130 4.31 -21.03 -1.56
C THR A 130 5.29 -20.58 -0.48
N PHE A 131 6.24 -19.71 -0.86
CA PHE A 131 7.23 -19.13 0.06
C PHE A 131 6.55 -18.49 1.28
N ILE A 132 5.48 -17.73 1.07
CA ILE A 132 4.80 -16.99 2.14
C ILE A 132 4.01 -17.91 3.06
N LYS A 133 3.34 -18.93 2.53
CA LYS A 133 2.68 -19.95 3.36
C LYS A 133 3.68 -20.66 4.26
N GLU A 134 4.84 -21.03 3.71
CA GLU A 134 5.91 -21.67 4.49
C GLU A 134 6.54 -20.71 5.50
N ALA A 135 6.82 -19.47 5.10
CA ALA A 135 7.38 -18.46 5.99
C ALA A 135 6.44 -18.17 7.16
N GLN A 136 5.13 -18.07 6.91
CA GLN A 136 4.11 -17.92 7.96
C GLN A 136 4.11 -19.13 8.90
N ALA A 137 4.19 -20.35 8.37
CA ALA A 137 4.27 -21.55 9.21
C ALA A 137 5.54 -21.56 10.09
N GLN A 138 6.68 -21.13 9.56
CA GLN A 138 7.95 -21.04 10.31
C GLN A 138 7.92 -19.93 11.37
N ILE A 139 7.37 -18.75 11.03
CA ILE A 139 7.24 -17.63 11.98
C ILE A 139 6.31 -17.99 13.14
N LYS A 140 5.24 -18.76 12.90
CA LYS A 140 4.38 -19.28 13.97
C LYS A 140 5.11 -20.22 14.92
N GLN A 141 6.10 -20.98 14.43
CA GLN A 141 6.91 -21.88 15.26
C GLN A 141 8.01 -21.13 16.02
N GLN A 142 8.52 -20.03 15.46
CA GLN A 142 9.54 -19.18 16.07
C GLN A 142 9.18 -17.69 15.88
N PRO A 143 8.31 -17.15 16.77
CA PRO A 143 7.85 -15.77 16.67
C PRO A 143 9.01 -14.78 16.60
N VAL A 144 8.76 -13.65 15.94
CA VAL A 144 9.69 -12.51 15.98
C VAL A 144 9.57 -11.89 17.37
N SER A 145 10.66 -11.86 18.11
CA SER A 145 10.70 -11.36 19.49
C SER A 145 10.44 -9.85 19.51
N SER A 146 9.31 -9.44 20.08
CA SER A 146 9.00 -8.03 20.36
C SER A 146 9.65 -7.52 21.65
N SER A 147 10.47 -8.34 22.34
CA SER A 147 11.06 -7.97 23.62
C SER A 147 12.10 -6.86 23.45
N SER A 148 11.73 -5.69 23.95
CA SER A 148 12.64 -4.65 24.40
C SER A 148 13.19 -5.05 25.76
N ASP A 149 14.13 -6.00 25.79
CA ASP A 149 15.05 -6.11 26.93
C ASP A 149 16.10 -5.00 26.80
N THR A 150 15.63 -3.76 26.94
CA THR A 150 16.46 -2.67 27.42
C THR A 150 15.97 -2.37 28.82
N THR A 151 16.62 -3.02 29.78
CA THR A 151 16.74 -2.56 31.17
C THR A 151 17.28 -1.13 31.17
N ASN A 152 16.41 -0.15 30.97
CA ASN A 152 16.67 1.21 31.39
C ASN A 152 16.13 1.33 32.82
N ASN A 153 17.03 1.16 33.78
CA ASN A 153 16.91 1.77 35.09
C ASN A 153 16.58 3.25 34.88
N PHE A 154 15.30 3.62 35.00
CA PHE A 154 14.92 5.00 35.20
C PHE A 154 14.07 5.09 36.45
N MET A 155 14.47 6.05 37.28
CA MET A 155 14.11 6.21 38.68
C MET A 155 12.61 6.08 38.97
N SER A 156 12.32 5.32 40.02
CA SER A 156 11.10 5.41 40.81
C SER A 156 10.88 6.87 41.23
N ILE A 157 9.87 7.51 40.67
CA ILE A 157 9.19 8.63 41.32
C ILE A 157 7.78 8.12 41.61
N SER A 158 7.55 7.86 42.89
CA SER A 158 6.27 7.50 43.45
C SER A 158 5.29 8.66 43.37
N GLU A 159 4.14 8.46 42.74
CA GLU A 159 2.89 9.11 43.13
C GLU A 159 1.68 8.38 42.51
N THR A 160 0.93 7.69 43.39
CA THR A 160 -0.52 7.42 43.37
C THR A 160 -1.17 6.78 42.13
N ASN A 161 -1.61 5.53 42.30
CA ASN A 161 -2.63 4.80 41.52
C ASN A 161 -2.36 4.63 40.01
N SER A 162 -1.16 4.19 39.64
CA SER A 162 -0.93 3.59 38.32
C SER A 162 -1.61 2.22 38.25
N GLU A 163 -2.79 2.15 37.64
CA GLU A 163 -3.15 0.94 36.90
C GLU A 163 -1.98 0.67 35.95
N THR A 164 -1.24 -0.42 36.22
CA THR A 164 -0.07 -0.75 35.41
C THR A 164 -0.57 -1.14 34.03
N CYS A 165 -0.23 -0.34 33.01
CA CYS A 165 -0.70 -0.56 31.65
C CYS A 165 -0.35 -1.99 31.19
N PRO A 166 -1.31 -2.72 30.60
CA PRO A 166 -1.05 -4.08 30.14
C PRO A 166 0.12 -4.14 29.15
N SER A 167 1.07 -5.06 29.40
CA SER A 167 2.31 -5.18 28.61
C SER A 167 2.07 -5.45 27.11
N HIS A 168 0.92 -6.04 26.77
CA HIS A 168 0.53 -6.30 25.39
C HIS A 168 0.33 -5.01 24.57
N ILE A 169 -0.10 -3.91 25.20
CA ILE A 169 -0.31 -2.61 24.52
C ILE A 169 1.05 -2.05 24.06
N LYS A 170 1.99 -1.94 25.00
CA LYS A 170 3.36 -1.49 24.70
C LYS A 170 4.05 -2.42 23.70
N SER A 171 3.87 -3.73 23.85
CA SER A 171 4.43 -4.71 22.91
C SER A 171 3.87 -4.55 21.50
N ALA A 172 2.57 -4.29 21.34
CA ALA A 172 1.95 -4.06 20.04
C ALA A 172 2.45 -2.77 19.37
N VAL A 173 2.57 -1.69 20.14
CA VAL A 173 3.06 -0.41 19.61
C VAL A 173 4.55 -0.50 19.27
N ASN A 174 5.37 -1.12 20.12
CA ASN A 174 6.78 -1.38 19.84
C ASN A 174 6.97 -2.26 18.62
N ALA A 175 6.14 -3.29 18.45
CA ALA A 175 6.18 -4.12 17.25
C ALA A 175 5.86 -3.30 15.99
N ALA A 176 4.88 -2.40 16.05
CA ALA A 176 4.46 -1.58 14.91
C ALA A 176 5.45 -0.46 14.56
N TYR A 177 5.97 0.28 15.54
CA TYR A 177 6.73 1.51 15.32
C TYR A 177 8.18 1.47 15.83
N GLY A 178 8.54 0.51 16.68
CA GLY A 178 9.91 0.41 17.24
C GLY A 178 10.98 -0.05 16.24
N GLY A 179 10.62 -0.37 15.00
CA GLY A 179 11.53 -0.74 13.90
C GLY A 179 12.16 -2.13 14.01
N LYS A 180 12.49 -2.60 15.22
CA LYS A 180 13.15 -3.90 15.49
C LYS A 180 12.37 -5.07 14.89
N THR A 181 11.06 -5.15 15.14
CA THR A 181 10.22 -6.25 14.65
C THR A 181 10.17 -6.31 13.13
N ALA A 182 10.00 -5.17 12.46
CA ALA A 182 10.03 -5.09 11.00
C ALA A 182 11.39 -5.52 10.44
N SER A 183 12.48 -5.05 11.05
CA SER A 183 13.85 -5.39 10.65
C SER A 183 14.16 -6.88 10.83
N GLU A 184 13.85 -7.47 11.99
CA GLU A 184 14.07 -8.90 12.24
C GLU A 184 13.23 -9.77 11.30
N LEU A 185 11.97 -9.39 11.06
CA LEU A 185 11.10 -10.07 10.12
C LEU A 185 11.67 -10.01 8.70
N GLN A 186 12.11 -8.83 8.27
CA GLN A 186 12.73 -8.63 6.97
C GLN A 186 14.00 -9.49 6.82
N THR A 187 14.88 -9.51 7.82
CA THR A 187 16.08 -10.34 7.81
C THR A 187 15.72 -11.83 7.70
N LYS A 188 14.82 -12.33 8.57
CA LYS A 188 14.39 -13.74 8.54
C LYS A 188 13.79 -14.14 7.18
N LEU A 189 12.97 -13.27 6.59
CA LEU A 189 12.34 -13.51 5.30
C LEU A 189 13.37 -13.50 4.16
N ASN A 190 14.28 -12.53 4.14
CA ASN A 190 15.35 -12.49 3.13
C ASN A 190 16.28 -13.71 3.26
N ASP A 191 16.70 -14.06 4.47
CA ASP A 191 17.53 -15.26 4.69
C ASP A 191 16.83 -16.52 4.19
N LYS A 192 15.51 -16.65 4.41
CA LYS A 192 14.73 -17.77 3.85
C LYS A 192 14.71 -17.74 2.33
N VAL A 193 14.49 -16.57 1.71
CA VAL A 193 14.51 -16.43 0.24
C VAL A 193 15.86 -16.90 -0.32
N TYR A 194 16.97 -16.46 0.25
CA TYR A 194 18.31 -16.84 -0.22
C TYR A 194 18.64 -18.33 0.02
N ARG A 195 18.02 -18.97 1.01
CA ARG A 195 18.13 -20.42 1.22
C ARG A 195 17.27 -21.23 0.25
N ASP A 196 16.03 -20.82 0.03
CA ASP A 196 15.04 -21.57 -0.75
C ASP A 196 15.26 -21.40 -2.26
N PHE A 197 15.76 -20.24 -2.69
CA PHE A 197 15.96 -19.91 -4.10
C PHE A 197 17.44 -19.65 -4.39
N LYS A 198 18.06 -20.53 -5.19
CA LYS A 198 19.45 -20.38 -5.65
C LYS A 198 19.69 -19.06 -6.40
N ASN A 199 18.66 -18.55 -7.07
CA ASN A 199 18.66 -17.23 -7.71
C ASN A 199 17.29 -16.55 -7.48
N PRO A 200 17.14 -15.77 -6.40
CA PRO A 200 15.88 -15.11 -6.06
C PRO A 200 15.32 -14.21 -7.16
N GLU A 201 16.18 -13.51 -7.92
CA GLU A 201 15.77 -12.65 -9.03
C GLU A 201 15.11 -13.45 -10.17
N SER A 202 15.58 -14.68 -10.41
CA SER A 202 14.94 -15.58 -11.37
C SER A 202 13.67 -16.25 -10.84
N ALA A 203 13.53 -16.36 -9.51
CA ALA A 203 12.35 -16.96 -8.88
C ALA A 203 11.18 -15.96 -8.81
N PHE A 204 11.50 -14.69 -8.59
CA PHE A 204 10.58 -13.56 -8.53
C PHE A 204 10.83 -12.66 -9.75
N MET A 205 10.30 -13.09 -10.89
CA MET A 205 10.62 -12.49 -12.20
C MET A 205 10.03 -11.09 -12.42
N THR A 206 9.33 -10.52 -11.43
CA THR A 206 8.70 -9.18 -11.44
C THR A 206 9.67 -8.13 -10.89
N ASP A 207 9.60 -6.90 -11.42
CA ASP A 207 10.41 -5.79 -10.91
C ASP A 207 9.95 -5.37 -9.50
N LYS A 208 8.64 -5.37 -9.27
CA LYS A 208 8.03 -5.16 -7.95
C LYS A 208 6.81 -6.07 -7.79
N MET A 209 6.59 -6.61 -6.60
CA MET A 209 5.39 -7.40 -6.28
C MET A 209 5.04 -7.31 -4.80
N ASP A 210 3.77 -7.08 -4.48
CA ASP A 210 3.23 -7.06 -3.11
C ASP A 210 1.82 -7.68 -3.07
N SER A 211 1.11 -7.53 -1.95
CA SER A 211 -0.24 -8.05 -1.77
C SER A 211 -1.31 -7.36 -2.63
N THR A 212 -1.00 -6.21 -3.21
CA THR A 212 -1.93 -5.38 -4.01
C THR A 212 -1.71 -5.55 -5.51
N GLY A 213 -0.47 -5.76 -5.95
CA GLY A 213 -0.17 -5.94 -7.35
C GLY A 213 1.28 -6.29 -7.67
N PHE A 214 1.62 -6.13 -8.94
CA PHE A 214 2.96 -6.35 -9.47
C PHE A 214 3.26 -5.44 -10.66
N SER A 215 4.54 -5.26 -10.95
CA SER A 215 5.03 -4.63 -12.18
C SER A 215 6.14 -5.49 -12.81
N LEU A 216 6.16 -5.50 -14.14
CA LEU A 216 7.14 -6.24 -14.93
C LEU A 216 7.46 -5.47 -16.21
N PHE A 217 8.74 -5.26 -16.47
CA PHE A 217 9.25 -4.82 -17.76
C PHE A 217 9.74 -6.02 -18.58
N ALA A 218 9.11 -6.25 -19.72
CA ALA A 218 9.47 -7.36 -20.61
C ALA A 218 9.42 -6.92 -22.08
N LEU A 219 10.53 -7.15 -22.79
CA LEU A 219 10.64 -6.94 -24.24
C LEU A 219 10.21 -5.54 -24.71
N GLY A 220 10.55 -4.50 -23.92
CA GLY A 220 10.22 -3.10 -24.24
C GLY A 220 8.82 -2.65 -23.82
N PHE A 221 8.05 -3.49 -23.12
CA PHE A 221 6.72 -3.17 -22.62
C PHE A 221 6.66 -3.25 -21.09
N SER A 222 5.99 -2.26 -20.50
CA SER A 222 5.60 -2.22 -19.09
C SER A 222 4.28 -2.96 -18.90
N TYR A 223 4.28 -3.96 -18.03
CA TYR A 223 3.09 -4.66 -17.56
C TYR A 223 2.87 -4.31 -16.10
N GLN A 224 1.68 -3.82 -15.78
CA GLN A 224 1.27 -3.56 -14.41
C GLN A 224 0.03 -4.37 -14.10
N GLY A 225 -0.10 -4.85 -12.87
CA GLY A 225 -1.14 -5.81 -12.57
C GLY A 225 -1.60 -5.84 -11.14
N SER A 226 -2.78 -6.42 -10.93
CA SER A 226 -3.36 -6.63 -9.61
C SER A 226 -3.89 -8.05 -9.43
N TRP A 227 -4.08 -8.44 -8.18
CA TRP A 227 -4.58 -9.76 -7.80
C TRP A 227 -6.10 -9.69 -7.61
N LYS A 228 -6.90 -10.09 -8.61
CA LYS A 228 -8.37 -10.08 -8.53
C LYS A 228 -8.87 -11.41 -8.00
N LYS A 229 -9.53 -11.44 -6.84
CA LYS A 229 -10.01 -12.66 -6.14
C LYS A 229 -8.92 -13.67 -5.75
N VAL A 230 -7.66 -13.37 -6.03
CA VAL A 230 -6.54 -14.18 -5.56
C VAL A 230 -6.28 -13.80 -4.10
N SER A 231 -6.57 -14.71 -3.17
CA SER A 231 -6.40 -14.42 -1.74
C SER A 231 -4.91 -14.45 -1.39
N ARG A 232 -4.35 -13.26 -1.18
CA ARG A 232 -2.96 -13.04 -0.80
C ARG A 232 -2.93 -12.59 0.66
N ASN A 233 -3.15 -13.53 1.59
CA ASN A 233 -3.06 -13.22 3.01
C ASN A 233 -1.60 -13.16 3.45
N PHE A 234 -1.06 -11.94 3.53
CA PHE A 234 0.20 -11.63 4.19
C PHE A 234 -0.09 -11.19 5.62
N ASN A 235 -0.57 -12.13 6.43
CA ASN A 235 -0.83 -11.88 7.84
C ASN A 235 0.24 -12.62 8.63
N THR A 236 1.38 -11.98 8.88
CA THR A 236 2.15 -12.37 10.05
C THR A 236 1.48 -11.72 11.24
N ILE A 237 0.78 -12.52 12.02
CA ILE A 237 0.34 -12.09 13.34
C ILE A 237 1.57 -12.30 14.21
N VAL A 238 2.15 -11.21 14.69
CA VAL A 238 3.09 -11.31 15.80
C VAL A 238 2.22 -11.70 16.98
N ASP A 239 2.25 -12.98 17.35
CA ASP A 239 1.65 -13.43 18.60
C ASP A 239 2.42 -12.71 19.71
N LEU A 240 1.79 -11.67 20.26
CA LEU A 240 2.27 -11.00 21.44
C LEU A 240 2.35 -12.06 22.54
N PRO A 241 3.44 -12.14 23.32
CA PRO A 241 3.57 -13.14 24.36
C PRO A 241 2.32 -13.13 25.24
N THR A 242 1.51 -14.17 25.08
CA THR A 242 0.26 -14.36 25.80
C THR A 242 0.64 -14.81 27.21
N HIS A 243 0.68 -13.86 28.14
CA HIS A 243 0.32 -14.21 29.50
C HIS A 243 -1.15 -14.61 29.47
N SER A 244 -1.50 -15.70 30.18
CA SER A 244 -2.77 -16.45 30.14
C SER A 244 -4.05 -15.66 30.44
N ASP A 245 -3.96 -14.35 30.63
CA ASP A 245 -5.04 -13.47 31.08
C ASP A 245 -5.51 -12.51 29.97
N VAL A 246 -5.11 -12.77 28.72
CA VAL A 246 -5.41 -11.92 27.56
C VAL A 246 -6.55 -12.56 26.73
N PRO A 247 -7.76 -11.98 26.71
CA PRO A 247 -8.87 -12.50 25.91
C PRO A 247 -8.52 -12.49 24.41
N ASP A 248 -8.98 -13.49 23.65
CA ASP A 248 -8.78 -13.65 22.18
C ASP A 248 -9.26 -12.45 21.32
N SER A 249 -9.83 -11.40 21.94
CA SER A 249 -10.42 -10.22 21.31
C SER A 249 -9.86 -8.88 21.83
N THR A 250 -8.56 -8.77 22.14
CA THR A 250 -7.96 -7.53 22.70
C THR A 250 -8.11 -6.28 21.84
N GLY A 251 -8.50 -6.40 20.56
CA GLY A 251 -8.52 -5.27 19.63
C GLY A 251 -7.12 -4.82 19.19
N TYR A 252 -6.05 -5.47 19.66
CA TYR A 252 -4.67 -5.24 19.22
C TYR A 252 -4.26 -6.31 18.21
N LYS A 253 -3.73 -5.88 17.07
CA LYS A 253 -3.21 -6.76 16.02
C LYS A 253 -2.17 -6.01 15.23
N VAL A 254 -0.96 -6.55 15.07
CA VAL A 254 0.08 -5.96 14.21
C VAL A 254 0.22 -6.81 12.96
N VAL A 255 0.15 -6.18 11.80
CA VAL A 255 0.21 -6.86 10.49
C VAL A 255 1.21 -6.14 9.60
N PHE A 256 2.10 -6.88 8.96
CA PHE A 256 3.06 -6.36 7.99
C PHE A 256 2.73 -6.84 6.58
N ASN A 257 2.86 -5.95 5.60
CA ASN A 257 2.97 -6.31 4.20
C ASN A 257 4.40 -6.78 3.91
N VAL A 258 4.50 -7.73 2.99
CA VAL A 258 5.79 -8.20 2.45
C VAL A 258 5.78 -7.95 0.95
N LYS A 259 6.88 -7.40 0.44
CA LYS A 259 7.00 -6.96 -0.94
C LYS A 259 8.35 -7.33 -1.52
N TRP A 260 8.37 -7.95 -2.69
CA TRP A 260 9.60 -8.14 -3.44
C TRP A 260 9.97 -6.87 -4.20
N ILE A 261 11.23 -6.44 -4.06
CA ILE A 261 11.82 -5.30 -4.77
C ILE A 261 13.09 -5.78 -5.46
N LYS A 262 13.06 -5.83 -6.80
CA LYS A 262 14.17 -6.36 -7.60
C LYS A 262 15.44 -5.53 -7.48
N GLU A 263 15.32 -4.21 -7.38
CA GLU A 263 16.45 -3.29 -7.24
C GLU A 263 17.24 -3.55 -5.96
N PHE A 264 16.56 -3.96 -4.89
CA PHE A 264 17.17 -4.35 -3.62
C PHE A 264 17.47 -5.84 -3.54
N ARG A 265 17.09 -6.60 -4.56
CA ARG A 265 17.19 -8.07 -4.62
C ARG A 265 16.65 -8.72 -3.36
N GLY A 266 15.56 -8.20 -2.82
CA GLY A 266 15.11 -8.56 -1.49
C GLY A 266 13.64 -8.31 -1.23
N LEU A 267 13.19 -8.87 -0.12
CA LEU A 267 11.89 -8.58 0.46
C LEU A 267 12.01 -7.35 1.35
N ASP A 268 11.06 -6.45 1.17
CA ASP A 268 10.78 -5.29 1.99
C ASP A 268 9.56 -5.58 2.87
N VAL A 269 9.57 -5.06 4.09
CA VAL A 269 8.55 -5.29 5.11
C VAL A 269 8.04 -3.95 5.61
N GLU A 270 6.77 -3.68 5.37
CA GLU A 270 6.12 -2.43 5.78
C GLU A 270 4.90 -2.72 6.66
N LEU A 271 4.60 -1.83 7.60
CA LEU A 271 3.43 -1.97 8.45
C LEU A 271 2.15 -1.83 7.61
N ASN A 272 1.20 -2.76 7.74
CA ASN A 272 -0.08 -2.68 7.03
C ASN A 272 -1.09 -1.84 7.83
N PRO A 273 -1.46 -0.64 7.36
CA PRO A 273 -2.34 0.25 8.13
C PRO A 273 -3.82 -0.18 8.09
N LEU A 274 -4.23 -1.02 7.14
CA LEU A 274 -5.61 -1.48 7.00
C LEU A 274 -5.94 -2.64 7.94
N PHE A 275 -4.96 -3.50 8.26
CA PHE A 275 -5.17 -4.68 9.09
C PHE A 275 -4.51 -4.61 10.47
N THR A 276 -3.55 -3.70 10.67
CA THR A 276 -3.02 -3.40 12.00
C THR A 276 -4.07 -2.62 12.79
N LYS A 277 -4.34 -3.05 14.03
CA LYS A 277 -5.32 -2.48 14.95
C LYS A 277 -4.73 -2.20 16.31
N PHE A 278 -5.14 -1.09 16.91
CA PHE A 278 -4.98 -0.78 18.33
C PHE A 278 -6.37 -0.45 18.90
N GLU A 279 -6.74 -1.07 20.02
CA GLU A 279 -8.07 -0.91 20.65
C GLU A 279 -9.24 -1.15 19.68
N GLY A 280 -9.06 -2.03 18.70
CA GLY A 280 -10.07 -2.36 17.69
C GLY A 280 -10.08 -1.44 16.48
N TYR A 281 -9.39 -0.29 16.52
CA TYR A 281 -9.29 0.65 15.40
C TYR A 281 -8.12 0.33 14.49
N THR A 282 -8.35 0.29 13.18
CA THR A 282 -7.25 0.14 12.22
C THR A 282 -6.37 1.40 12.19
N LEU A 283 -5.08 1.28 11.88
CA LEU A 283 -4.22 2.47 11.79
C LEU A 283 -4.69 3.46 10.72
N SER A 284 -5.17 2.96 9.58
CA SER A 284 -5.78 3.77 8.51
C SER A 284 -6.99 4.59 8.96
N LEU A 285 -7.59 4.16 10.07
CA LEU A 285 -8.72 4.81 10.70
C LEU A 285 -8.22 5.81 11.76
N LEU A 286 -7.06 5.60 12.39
CA LEU A 286 -6.39 6.57 13.26
C LEU A 286 -5.77 7.73 12.48
N THR A 287 -5.41 7.51 11.21
CA THR A 287 -4.83 8.54 10.32
C THR A 287 -5.87 9.48 9.71
N LYS A 288 -7.14 9.06 9.64
CA LYS A 288 -8.24 9.87 9.08
C LYS A 288 -8.75 10.89 10.09
N ARG A 289 -9.23 12.04 9.58
CA ARG A 289 -9.95 13.05 10.39
C ARG A 289 -11.24 12.44 10.94
N GLY A 290 -11.16 11.96 12.17
CA GLY A 290 -12.26 11.44 12.96
C GLY A 290 -11.72 11.31 14.36
N VAL A 291 -11.99 12.29 15.20
CA VAL A 291 -11.26 12.48 16.46
C VAL A 291 -11.69 11.38 17.44
N LYS A 292 -10.79 10.43 17.71
CA LYS A 292 -11.05 9.19 18.48
C LYS A 292 -10.39 9.21 19.84
N GLU A 293 -11.15 8.83 20.85
CA GLU A 293 -10.62 8.59 22.19
C GLU A 293 -9.84 7.28 22.22
N ILE A 294 -8.64 7.33 22.80
CA ILE A 294 -7.78 6.18 23.07
C ILE A 294 -7.48 6.10 24.57
N SER A 295 -7.12 4.91 25.08
CA SER A 295 -6.71 4.80 26.48
C SER A 295 -5.41 5.56 26.77
N SER A 296 -5.22 5.94 28.04
CA SER A 296 -3.95 6.49 28.55
C SER A 296 -2.76 5.54 28.29
N CYS A 297 -2.99 4.23 28.34
CA CYS A 297 -1.97 3.23 28.07
C CYS A 297 -1.54 3.17 26.61
N LEU A 298 -2.48 3.34 25.67
CA LEU A 298 -2.14 3.46 24.26
C LEU A 298 -1.45 4.79 23.97
N GLU A 299 -1.88 5.89 24.59
CA GLU A 299 -1.21 7.19 24.50
C GLU A 299 0.27 7.07 24.94
N GLU A 300 0.53 6.54 26.13
CA GLU A 300 1.88 6.41 26.68
C GLU A 300 2.78 5.55 25.77
N ALA A 301 2.24 4.45 25.23
CA ALA A 301 2.97 3.58 24.33
C ALA A 301 3.31 4.27 22.99
N LEU A 302 2.38 5.07 22.44
CA LEU A 302 2.61 5.84 21.20
C LEU A 302 3.64 6.94 21.43
N ASP A 303 3.57 7.66 22.56
CA ASP A 303 4.51 8.72 22.91
C ASP A 303 5.96 8.24 23.01
N GLN A 304 6.16 7.00 23.45
CA GLN A 304 7.48 6.37 23.55
C GLN A 304 8.09 6.05 22.18
N ASN A 305 7.29 5.92 21.13
CA ASN A 305 7.74 5.46 19.80
C ASN A 305 7.60 6.52 18.71
N LEU A 306 6.78 7.56 18.92
CA LEU A 306 6.42 8.53 17.90
C LEU A 306 6.62 9.98 18.38
N SER A 307 7.08 10.81 17.46
CA SER A 307 7.08 12.27 17.64
C SER A 307 5.65 12.78 17.75
N HIS A 308 5.38 13.66 18.73
CA HIS A 308 4.02 14.12 18.99
C HIS A 308 3.95 15.61 19.32
N SER A 309 2.79 16.21 19.07
CA SER A 309 2.48 17.56 19.52
C SER A 309 2.13 17.58 21.01
N SER A 310 2.20 18.75 21.62
CA SER A 310 1.52 19.01 22.89
C SER A 310 0.02 18.76 22.77
N LYS A 311 -0.63 18.40 23.88
CA LYS A 311 -2.08 18.28 23.99
C LYS A 311 -2.74 19.64 23.75
N THR A 312 -3.72 19.70 22.85
CA THR A 312 -4.49 20.91 22.56
C THR A 312 -5.94 20.73 23.00
N PRO A 313 -6.48 21.56 23.91
CA PRO A 313 -7.88 21.42 24.34
C PRO A 313 -8.83 21.50 23.15
N ILE A 314 -9.77 20.55 23.06
CA ILE A 314 -10.82 20.58 22.05
C ILE A 314 -11.86 21.59 22.52
N GLY A 315 -11.71 22.84 22.07
CA GLY A 315 -12.66 23.90 22.41
C GLY A 315 -14.03 23.62 21.82
N SER A 316 -15.06 23.44 22.66
CA SER A 316 -16.42 23.79 22.27
C SER A 316 -16.41 25.29 21.95
N GLY A 317 -16.72 25.65 20.72
CA GLY A 317 -16.69 27.04 20.28
C GLY A 317 -17.46 27.96 21.24
N SER A 318 -16.71 28.79 21.96
CA SER A 318 -17.20 30.03 22.52
C SER A 318 -15.99 30.94 22.76
N SER A 319 -15.86 31.95 21.89
CA SER A 319 -14.91 33.03 22.03
C SER A 319 -15.18 33.81 23.31
N HIS A 320 -14.40 33.60 24.38
CA HIS A 320 -14.29 34.61 25.44
C HIS A 320 -12.84 34.67 25.93
N SER A 321 -12.27 35.87 25.77
CA SER A 321 -10.99 36.31 26.30
C SER A 321 -10.86 36.08 27.82
N PRO A 322 -9.65 35.98 28.38
CA PRO A 322 -9.45 35.47 29.73
C PRO A 322 -9.86 36.51 30.77
N ILE A 323 -10.65 36.11 31.75
CA ILE A 323 -10.83 36.86 33.00
C ILE A 323 -10.29 35.98 34.12
N PHE A 324 -9.23 36.49 34.76
CA PHE A 324 -8.66 36.03 36.02
C PHE A 324 -9.76 35.72 37.04
N GLY A 325 -9.72 34.52 37.63
CA GLY A 325 -10.57 34.16 38.76
C GLY A 325 -10.40 32.71 39.14
N GLY A 326 -9.69 32.46 40.25
CA GLY A 326 -9.51 31.14 40.81
C GLY A 326 -10.84 30.46 41.12
N SER A 327 -10.99 29.22 40.65
CA SER A 327 -11.89 28.24 41.22
C SER A 327 -11.36 26.86 40.89
N SER A 328 -11.14 26.09 41.95
CA SER A 328 -10.94 24.65 41.95
C SER A 328 -12.19 23.98 41.38
N GLY A 329 -12.27 23.89 40.05
CA GLY A 329 -13.22 23.04 39.34
C GLY A 329 -12.44 21.90 38.70
N GLY A 330 -12.78 20.67 39.06
CA GLY A 330 -12.09 19.46 38.57
C GLY A 330 -12.00 19.44 37.04
N TRP A 331 -10.78 19.28 36.55
CA TRP A 331 -10.43 19.27 35.13
C TRP A 331 -10.53 17.86 34.52
N ASP A 332 -11.03 16.90 35.28
CA ASP A 332 -10.82 15.46 35.07
C ASP A 332 -11.53 14.87 33.83
N ASN A 333 -12.24 15.68 33.03
CA ASN A 333 -13.04 15.20 31.88
C ASN A 333 -12.85 16.01 30.58
N HIS A 334 -11.84 16.89 30.48
CA HIS A 334 -11.58 17.57 29.21
C HIS A 334 -10.83 16.66 28.24
N LEU A 335 -11.30 16.58 26.98
CA LEU A 335 -10.59 15.88 25.91
C LEU A 335 -9.69 16.86 25.16
N CYS A 336 -8.45 16.44 24.97
CA CYS A 336 -7.42 17.13 24.23
C CYS A 336 -7.12 16.38 22.92
N GLU A 337 -6.84 17.13 21.85
CA GLU A 337 -6.28 16.60 20.63
C GLU A 337 -4.76 16.46 20.75
N LYS A 338 -4.24 15.35 20.22
CA LYS A 338 -2.81 15.11 20.09
C LYS A 338 -2.49 14.59 18.70
N HIS A 339 -1.45 15.14 18.09
CA HIS A 339 -1.02 14.76 16.75
C HIS A 339 0.28 13.98 16.82
N TYR A 340 0.33 12.84 16.14
CA TYR A 340 1.53 12.03 16.00
C TYR A 340 2.12 12.19 14.60
N HIS A 341 3.44 12.20 14.52
CA HIS A 341 4.21 12.40 13.31
C HIS A 341 5.17 11.22 13.09
N ASP A 342 5.45 10.91 11.82
CA ASP A 342 6.51 9.97 11.48
C ASP A 342 7.91 10.59 11.65
N ILE A 343 8.93 9.81 11.29
CA ILE A 343 10.33 10.23 11.37
C ILE A 343 10.68 11.35 10.36
N GLN A 344 9.85 11.57 9.35
CA GLN A 344 9.97 12.66 8.38
C GLN A 344 9.22 13.93 8.83
N GLY A 345 8.46 13.86 9.94
CA GLY A 345 7.66 14.97 10.46
C GLY A 345 6.28 15.07 9.85
N GLU A 346 5.87 14.13 8.99
CA GLU A 346 4.53 14.11 8.42
C GLU A 346 3.52 13.60 9.44
N LYS A 347 2.36 14.23 9.51
CA LYS A 347 1.33 13.87 10.49
C LYS A 347 0.69 12.53 10.10
N ILE A 348 0.86 11.52 10.95
CA ILE A 348 0.35 10.17 10.74
C ILE A 348 -0.94 9.89 11.53
N ALA A 349 -1.20 10.55 12.66
CA ALA A 349 -2.43 10.32 13.42
C ALA A 349 -2.91 11.56 14.17
N THR A 350 -4.19 11.60 14.50
CA THR A 350 -4.78 12.56 15.43
C THR A 350 -5.72 11.83 16.37
N VAL A 351 -5.46 11.91 17.66
CA VAL A 351 -6.20 11.20 18.71
C VAL A 351 -6.80 12.20 19.70
N LYS A 352 -7.88 11.79 20.36
CA LYS A 352 -8.38 12.40 21.60
C LYS A 352 -7.81 11.64 22.77
N VAL A 353 -7.32 12.38 23.74
CA VAL A 353 -6.82 11.87 25.01
C VAL A 353 -7.36 12.75 26.12
N PRO A 354 -7.41 12.27 27.37
CA PRO A 354 -7.63 13.16 28.50
C PRO A 354 -6.61 14.30 28.46
N CYS A 355 -7.08 15.54 28.65
CA CYS A 355 -6.24 16.61 29.15
C CYS A 355 -5.80 16.24 30.58
#